data_AF-A0A9N9K640-F1
#
_entry.id   AF-A0A9N9K640-F1
#
_cell.length_a   1.000
_cell.length_b   1.000
_cell.length_c   1.000
_cell.angle_alpha   90.00
_cell.angle_beta   90.00
_cell.angle_gamma   90.00
#
_symmetry.space_group_name_H-M   'P 1'
#
loop_
_entity.id
_entity.type
_entity.pdbx_description
1 polymer ?
#
loop_
_entity_poly.entity_id
_entity_poly.type
_entity_poly.pdbx_seq_one_letter_code
_entity_poly.pdbx_strand_id
1 'polypeptide(L)'
;AAMKWKNKSSVKSTNTASNKSYKPMALNPINKNWHTVSKLASSSHKTLDSSVNDDKSILSSLDTQLKTKTVDINLNTTRQFLRLVNEGYTKMKASELLAKSLGKGPWHARRIRTWANQWKNNKELTKSKRGKHVKTKSLIHNISFRRQINQYLEENKFKLSIPNFMSYVSHIMPAFGVISKTISRSTACKWLKLLGWRYQTHTKKIYFDGHEREDVVEYRNDFLQEMARLRKRMARYEGEKLNRILPNLLPGEAEIVPVTQDETTLYANDGVKHYWSPKGEYGLRRKSLGSSIHISDFVCESIGRLKLSDYEIGINDLLPDFMRLKYTEAGVSIYLGINRDGWWTCDDLVNQ
;
A
#
# COMPACT_ATOMS: atom_id res chain seq x y z
N ALA A 1 -4.93 -26.68 -33.73
CA ALA A 1 -5.86 -25.68 -34.31
C ALA A 1 -5.38 -24.30 -33.90
N ALA A 2 -4.61 -23.63 -34.75
CA ALA A 2 -4.18 -22.25 -34.51
C ALA A 2 -5.29 -21.30 -34.99
N MET A 3 -5.91 -20.55 -34.07
CA MET A 3 -6.91 -19.53 -34.43
C MET A 3 -6.23 -18.21 -34.76
N LYS A 4 -6.20 -17.82 -36.04
CA LYS A 4 -5.91 -16.44 -36.48
C LYS A 4 -7.15 -15.57 -36.24
N TRP A 5 -7.04 -14.51 -35.45
CA TRP A 5 -8.12 -13.54 -35.22
C TRP A 5 -7.92 -12.30 -36.11
N LYS A 6 -8.95 -11.94 -36.90
CA LYS A 6 -8.99 -10.75 -37.76
C LYS A 6 -9.41 -9.52 -36.94
N ASN A 7 -8.61 -8.46 -37.00
CA ASN A 7 -8.98 -7.14 -36.47
C ASN A 7 -10.10 -6.50 -37.31
N LYS A 8 -11.24 -6.16 -36.68
CA LYS A 8 -12.23 -5.24 -37.24
C LYS A 8 -11.96 -3.83 -36.73
N SER A 9 -11.82 -2.89 -37.67
CA SER A 9 -11.63 -1.46 -37.49
C SER A 9 -12.83 -0.81 -36.78
N SER A 10 -12.54 0.06 -35.80
CA SER A 10 -13.54 0.76 -34.99
C SER A 10 -14.07 2.03 -35.70
N VAL A 11 -15.39 2.18 -35.69
CA VAL A 11 -16.09 3.43 -35.99
C VAL A 11 -16.26 4.19 -34.67
N LYS A 12 -15.81 5.44 -34.63
CA LYS A 12 -15.93 6.34 -33.48
C LYS A 12 -17.40 6.68 -33.23
N SER A 13 -17.89 6.44 -32.01
CA SER A 13 -19.06 7.15 -31.47
C SER A 13 -18.71 7.74 -30.11
N THR A 14 -19.06 9.01 -29.93
CA THR A 14 -18.89 9.80 -28.72
C THR A 14 -20.12 9.64 -27.83
N ASN A 15 -20.00 9.37 -26.53
CA ASN A 15 -20.95 9.88 -25.54
C ASN A 15 -20.50 9.87 -24.07
N THR A 16 -20.49 11.10 -23.53
CA THR A 16 -21.00 11.60 -22.23
C THR A 16 -21.08 10.70 -20.99
N ALA A 17 -20.38 11.14 -19.94
CA ALA A 17 -20.29 10.53 -18.62
C ALA A 17 -21.52 10.81 -17.72
N SER A 18 -21.99 9.78 -17.01
CA SER A 18 -22.93 9.92 -15.89
C SER A 18 -22.31 9.37 -14.60
N ASN A 19 -22.11 10.24 -13.61
CA ASN A 19 -21.63 9.91 -12.26
C ASN A 19 -22.71 9.18 -11.45
N LYS A 20 -22.40 8.00 -10.89
CA LYS A 20 -23.18 7.38 -9.81
C LYS A 20 -22.31 7.15 -8.56
N SER A 21 -22.79 7.70 -7.46
CA SER A 21 -22.21 7.72 -6.12
C SER A 21 -22.30 6.38 -5.40
N TYR A 22 -21.20 5.95 -4.78
CA TYR A 22 -21.13 4.81 -3.85
C TYR A 22 -21.72 5.16 -2.46
N LYS A 23 -22.58 4.29 -1.92
CA LYS A 23 -23.02 4.30 -0.50
C LYS A 23 -22.10 3.40 0.34
N PRO A 24 -21.61 3.83 1.52
CA PRO A 24 -20.90 2.93 2.42
C PRO A 24 -21.81 2.21 3.43
N MET A 25 -21.41 0.97 3.72
CA MET A 25 -21.98 -0.02 4.64
C MET A 25 -22.11 0.46 6.10
N ALA A 26 -23.12 -0.09 6.79
CA ALA A 26 -23.49 0.19 8.17
C ALA A 26 -22.47 -0.35 9.20
N LEU A 27 -22.20 0.46 10.24
CA LEU A 27 -21.44 0.09 11.44
C LEU A 27 -22.37 0.01 12.67
N ASN A 28 -22.04 -0.92 13.57
CA ASN A 28 -22.79 -1.41 14.74
C ASN A 28 -23.30 -0.35 15.75
N PRO A 29 -24.37 -0.66 16.53
CA PRO A 29 -25.18 0.32 17.25
C PRO A 29 -24.79 0.46 18.73
N ILE A 30 -23.88 1.38 19.06
CA ILE A 30 -23.67 1.84 20.47
C ILE A 30 -24.48 3.13 20.75
N ASN A 31 -25.12 3.69 19.72
CA ASN A 31 -25.76 5.01 19.80
C ASN A 31 -27.21 5.01 20.32
N LYS A 32 -27.79 3.84 20.63
CA LYS A 32 -29.24 3.74 20.93
C LYS A 32 -29.64 4.04 22.38
N ASN A 33 -28.71 4.08 23.35
CA ASN A 33 -29.06 4.21 24.77
C ASN A 33 -29.11 5.66 25.32
N TRP A 34 -28.86 6.68 24.50
CA TRP A 34 -28.74 8.06 24.99
C TRP A 34 -30.04 8.86 24.99
N HIS A 35 -31.05 8.46 24.22
CA HIS A 35 -32.37 9.10 24.24
C HIS A 35 -33.15 8.83 25.53
N THR A 36 -32.76 7.82 26.31
CA THR A 36 -33.45 7.41 27.54
C THR A 36 -33.14 8.33 28.73
N VAL A 37 -31.95 8.95 28.76
CA VAL A 37 -31.51 9.78 29.90
C VAL A 37 -32.14 11.17 29.89
N SER A 38 -32.41 11.72 28.70
CA SER A 38 -33.05 13.04 28.53
C SER A 38 -34.50 13.08 29.05
N LYS A 39 -35.23 11.95 29.05
CA LYS A 39 -36.64 11.88 29.48
C LYS A 39 -36.86 11.78 30.99
N LEU A 40 -35.84 11.45 31.78
CA LEU A 40 -35.95 11.36 33.26
C LEU A 40 -35.67 12.69 33.97
N ALA A 41 -35.33 13.75 33.23
CA ALA A 41 -34.86 15.03 33.74
C ALA A 41 -35.96 16.09 33.95
N SER A 42 -37.17 15.87 33.44
CA SER A 42 -38.20 16.91 33.28
C SER A 42 -39.00 17.25 34.55
N SER A 43 -38.53 16.87 35.75
CA SER A 43 -39.24 17.17 36.99
C SER A 43 -38.30 17.70 38.08
N SER A 44 -37.99 19.01 37.99
CA SER A 44 -37.82 19.95 39.10
C SER A 44 -37.11 21.22 38.60
N HIS A 45 -37.81 22.36 38.63
CA HIS A 45 -37.32 23.67 38.18
C HIS A 45 -36.66 24.50 39.30
N LYS A 46 -35.89 25.52 38.85
CA LYS A 46 -35.31 26.72 39.54
C LYS A 46 -33.84 26.55 39.99
N THR A 47 -32.89 27.48 39.78
CA THR A 47 -32.86 28.94 39.46
C THR A 47 -31.70 29.30 38.51
N LEU A 48 -31.82 30.37 37.71
CA LEU A 48 -30.79 30.90 36.80
C LEU A 48 -29.79 31.84 37.51
N ASP A 49 -28.51 31.75 37.15
CA ASP A 49 -27.46 32.71 37.51
C ASP A 49 -26.56 33.05 36.29
N SER A 50 -25.93 34.21 36.30
CA SER A 50 -25.42 35.01 35.17
C SER A 50 -24.15 34.51 34.45
N SER A 51 -23.83 33.19 34.43
CA SER A 51 -22.61 32.65 33.78
C SER A 51 -22.80 32.16 32.33
N VAL A 52 -23.97 32.37 31.74
CA VAL A 52 -24.45 31.68 30.52
C VAL A 52 -23.63 31.99 29.25
N ASN A 53 -22.91 33.12 29.19
CA ASN A 53 -22.27 33.58 27.96
C ASN A 53 -20.92 32.91 27.66
N ASP A 54 -20.09 32.66 28.68
CA ASP A 54 -18.79 32.00 28.53
C ASP A 54 -18.91 30.50 28.22
N ASP A 55 -19.92 29.84 28.78
CA ASP A 55 -20.11 28.39 28.64
C ASP A 55 -20.61 27.98 27.24
N LYS A 56 -21.37 28.83 26.54
CA LYS A 56 -21.76 28.63 25.13
C LYS A 56 -20.57 28.71 24.15
N SER A 57 -19.63 29.62 24.39
CA SER A 57 -18.40 29.77 23.60
C SER A 57 -17.47 28.55 23.76
N ILE A 58 -17.45 27.94 24.95
CA ILE A 58 -16.67 26.72 25.20
C ILE A 58 -17.24 25.51 24.43
N LEU A 59 -18.57 25.39 24.36
CA LEU A 59 -19.26 24.30 23.66
C LEU A 59 -19.08 24.36 22.13
N SER A 60 -19.13 25.56 21.52
CA SER A 60 -18.94 25.72 20.07
C SER A 60 -17.52 25.34 19.60
N SER A 61 -16.51 25.64 20.43
CA SER A 61 -15.12 25.24 20.21
C SER A 61 -14.93 23.72 20.23
N LEU A 62 -15.60 23.03 21.16
CA LEU A 62 -15.63 21.55 21.24
C LEU A 62 -16.28 20.90 20.02
N ASP A 63 -17.41 21.44 19.58
CA ASP A 63 -18.14 20.92 18.43
C ASP A 63 -17.33 21.05 17.12
N THR A 64 -16.53 22.11 17.00
CA THR A 64 -15.61 22.29 15.87
C THR A 64 -14.48 21.24 15.87
N GLN A 65 -13.90 20.91 17.03
CA GLN A 65 -12.87 19.87 17.13
C GLN A 65 -13.40 18.45 16.93
N LEU A 66 -14.61 18.14 17.38
CA LEU A 66 -15.21 16.80 17.18
C LEU A 66 -15.56 16.52 15.72
N LYS A 67 -15.85 17.55 14.90
CA LYS A 67 -16.02 17.41 13.44
C LYS A 67 -14.73 16.98 12.72
N THR A 68 -13.56 17.31 13.27
CA THR A 68 -12.25 16.96 12.66
C THR A 68 -11.66 15.66 13.22
N LYS A 69 -12.01 15.27 14.45
CA LYS A 69 -11.55 14.06 15.13
C LYS A 69 -12.76 13.19 15.51
N THR A 70 -13.25 12.41 14.57
CA THR A 70 -14.54 11.72 14.64
C THR A 70 -14.67 10.67 15.75
N VAL A 71 -13.60 10.32 16.48
CA VAL A 71 -13.59 9.25 17.50
C VAL A 71 -12.69 9.58 18.72
N ASP A 72 -12.86 10.75 19.37
CA ASP A 72 -12.26 10.98 20.69
C ASP A 72 -13.31 10.85 21.81
N ILE A 73 -13.33 9.66 22.43
CA ILE A 73 -14.28 9.30 23.51
C ILE A 73 -14.17 10.26 24.70
N ASN A 74 -12.95 10.69 25.06
CA ASN A 74 -12.75 11.58 26.21
C ASN A 74 -13.28 12.98 25.91
N LEU A 75 -13.08 13.44 24.68
CA LEU A 75 -13.56 14.75 24.22
C LEU A 75 -15.09 14.78 24.16
N ASN A 76 -15.71 13.72 23.64
CA ASN A 76 -17.17 13.60 23.61
C ASN A 76 -17.76 13.52 25.03
N THR A 77 -17.12 12.77 25.94
CA THR A 77 -17.54 12.69 27.35
C THR A 77 -17.45 14.06 28.04
N THR A 78 -16.41 14.82 27.75
CA THR A 78 -16.23 16.20 28.28
C THR A 78 -17.28 17.15 27.71
N ARG A 79 -17.64 17.02 26.42
CA ARG A 79 -18.72 17.78 25.79
C ARG A 79 -20.06 17.52 26.48
N GLN A 80 -20.42 16.25 26.66
CA GLN A 80 -21.68 15.87 27.30
C GLN A 80 -21.75 16.37 28.74
N PHE A 81 -20.63 16.30 29.47
CA PHE A 81 -20.56 16.84 30.83
C PHE A 81 -20.88 18.34 30.86
N LEU A 82 -20.27 19.13 29.96
CA LEU A 82 -20.52 20.57 29.89
C LEU A 82 -21.97 20.89 29.47
N ARG A 83 -22.59 20.08 28.60
CA ARG A 83 -24.02 20.23 28.25
C ARG A 83 -24.93 20.00 29.44
N LEU A 84 -24.73 18.92 30.20
CA LEU A 84 -25.51 18.63 31.40
C LEU A 84 -25.37 19.74 32.45
N VAL A 85 -24.18 20.29 32.62
CA VAL A 85 -23.97 21.43 33.54
C VAL A 85 -24.73 22.68 33.04
N ASN A 86 -24.74 22.94 31.72
CA ASN A 86 -25.50 24.04 31.13
C ASN A 86 -27.03 23.83 31.19
N GLU A 87 -27.48 22.58 31.28
CA GLU A 87 -28.89 22.20 31.49
C GLU A 87 -29.31 22.28 32.99
N GLY A 88 -28.41 22.73 33.87
CA GLY A 88 -28.70 22.97 35.29
C GLY A 88 -28.32 21.83 36.24
N TYR A 89 -27.67 20.77 35.76
CA TYR A 89 -27.18 19.72 36.65
C TYR A 89 -25.99 20.18 37.48
N THR A 90 -25.95 19.78 38.75
CA THR A 90 -24.76 19.99 39.57
C THR A 90 -23.57 19.22 38.99
N LYS A 91 -22.37 19.81 39.05
CA LYS A 91 -21.13 19.22 38.49
C LYS A 91 -20.86 17.82 39.04
N MET A 92 -21.24 17.55 40.29
CA MET A 92 -21.13 16.22 40.91
C MET A 92 -22.06 15.22 40.21
N LYS A 93 -23.37 15.51 40.19
CA LYS A 93 -24.40 14.63 39.63
C LYS A 93 -24.20 14.38 38.13
N ALA A 94 -23.84 15.42 37.36
CA ALA A 94 -23.54 15.30 35.94
C ALA A 94 -22.34 14.36 35.68
N SER A 95 -21.26 14.50 36.46
CA SER A 95 -20.06 13.66 36.28
C SER A 95 -20.27 12.21 36.70
N GLU A 96 -21.07 11.97 37.74
CA GLU A 96 -21.39 10.62 38.22
C GLU A 96 -22.34 9.89 37.29
N LEU A 97 -23.35 10.60 36.75
CA LEU A 97 -24.28 10.06 35.77
C LEU A 97 -23.54 9.63 34.50
N LEU A 98 -22.63 10.48 33.99
CA LEU A 98 -21.81 10.14 32.83
C LEU A 98 -20.87 8.97 33.11
N ALA A 99 -20.20 8.96 34.26
CA ALA A 99 -19.34 7.83 34.64
C ALA A 99 -20.12 6.52 34.70
N LYS A 100 -21.31 6.51 35.30
CA LYS A 100 -22.19 5.33 35.36
C LYS A 100 -22.65 4.88 33.99
N SER A 101 -23.05 5.79 33.11
CA SER A 101 -23.47 5.46 31.74
C SER A 101 -22.37 4.80 30.89
N LEU A 102 -21.10 5.06 31.25
CA LEU A 102 -19.92 4.45 30.63
C LEU A 102 -19.44 3.17 31.36
N GLY A 103 -20.20 2.68 32.35
CA GLY A 103 -19.82 1.53 33.18
C GLY A 103 -18.60 1.80 34.07
N LYS A 104 -18.38 3.06 34.48
CA LYS A 104 -17.24 3.49 35.30
C LYS A 104 -17.67 4.01 36.68
N GLY A 105 -16.74 3.94 37.63
CA GLY A 105 -16.96 4.37 39.02
C GLY A 105 -16.56 5.84 39.32
N PRO A 106 -16.60 6.23 40.61
CA PRO A 106 -16.38 7.62 41.08
C PRO A 106 -15.04 8.25 40.70
N TRP A 107 -14.00 7.42 40.46
CA TRP A 107 -12.71 7.91 39.95
C TRP A 107 -12.83 8.51 38.54
N HIS A 108 -13.66 7.92 37.68
CA HIS A 108 -13.86 8.42 36.33
C HIS A 108 -14.66 9.72 36.33
N ALA A 109 -15.64 9.86 37.23
CA ALA A 109 -16.37 11.11 37.46
C ALA A 109 -15.43 12.25 37.87
N ARG A 110 -14.46 11.98 38.76
CA ARG A 110 -13.39 12.94 39.09
C ARG A 110 -12.57 13.31 37.85
N ARG A 111 -12.20 12.33 37.04
CA ARG A 111 -11.43 12.52 35.80
C ARG A 111 -12.17 13.37 34.75
N ILE A 112 -13.48 13.18 34.59
CA ILE A 112 -14.34 13.98 33.71
C ILE A 112 -14.33 15.45 34.15
N ARG A 113 -14.45 15.72 35.45
CA ARG A 113 -14.35 17.08 35.99
C ARG A 113 -12.97 17.71 35.74
N THR A 114 -11.90 16.93 35.91
CA THR A 114 -10.54 17.38 35.57
C THR A 114 -10.41 17.73 34.09
N TRP A 115 -10.93 16.89 33.19
CA TRP A 115 -10.95 17.16 31.76
C TRP A 115 -11.72 18.42 31.38
N ALA A 116 -12.89 18.63 31.99
CA ALA A 116 -13.67 19.85 31.79
C ALA A 116 -12.91 21.11 32.22
N ASN A 117 -12.22 21.06 33.36
CA ASN A 117 -11.38 22.16 33.83
C ASN A 117 -10.16 22.41 32.92
N GLN A 118 -9.48 21.34 32.48
CA GLN A 118 -8.38 21.44 31.53
C GLN A 118 -8.83 22.07 30.20
N TRP A 119 -10.02 21.68 29.74
CA TRP A 119 -10.60 22.25 28.54
C TRP A 119 -10.97 23.72 28.70
N LYS A 120 -11.56 24.09 29.85
CA LYS A 120 -11.90 25.48 30.16
C LYS A 120 -10.67 26.38 30.14
N ASN A 121 -9.56 25.92 30.72
CA ASN A 121 -8.35 26.73 30.87
C ASN A 121 -7.48 26.75 29.60
N ASN A 122 -7.27 25.59 28.96
CA ASN A 122 -6.23 25.43 27.93
C ASN A 122 -6.77 25.02 26.55
N LYS A 123 -8.09 24.78 26.42
CA LYS A 123 -8.72 24.23 25.20
C LYS A 123 -8.08 22.93 24.68
N GLU A 124 -7.43 22.18 25.57
CA GLU A 124 -6.78 20.91 25.26
C GLU A 124 -6.91 19.91 26.42
N LEU A 125 -7.20 18.65 26.09
CA LEU A 125 -7.17 17.55 27.06
C LEU A 125 -5.75 16.98 27.13
N THR A 126 -5.03 17.29 28.21
CA THR A 126 -3.66 16.79 28.36
C THR A 126 -3.67 15.28 28.59
N LYS A 127 -2.95 14.55 27.74
CA LYS A 127 -2.68 13.13 27.96
C LYS A 127 -1.56 13.00 28.98
N SER A 128 -1.71 12.08 29.92
CA SER A 128 -0.66 11.77 30.88
C SER A 128 0.65 11.43 30.14
N LYS A 129 1.73 12.13 30.52
CA LYS A 129 3.10 11.82 30.10
C LYS A 129 3.80 10.89 31.09
N ARG A 130 3.08 10.41 32.13
CA ARG A 130 3.64 9.48 33.12
C ARG A 130 4.17 8.23 32.42
N GLY A 131 5.43 7.89 32.68
CA GLY A 131 6.12 6.76 32.04
C GLY A 131 6.66 7.05 30.64
N LYS A 132 6.43 8.23 30.05
CA LYS A 132 6.99 8.65 28.75
C LYS A 132 8.31 9.41 28.88
N HIS A 133 9.00 9.26 30.01
CA HIS A 133 10.31 9.87 30.20
C HIS A 133 11.34 9.10 29.37
N VAL A 134 12.15 9.85 28.62
CA VAL A 134 13.27 9.28 27.86
C VAL A 134 14.30 8.79 28.86
N LYS A 135 14.37 7.46 29.06
CA LYS A 135 15.31 6.84 30.02
C LYS A 135 16.77 6.94 29.57
N THR A 136 17.00 7.07 28.27
CA THR A 136 18.34 7.14 27.68
C THR A 136 18.28 8.04 26.45
N LYS A 137 19.17 9.04 26.35
CA LYS A 137 19.26 9.89 25.16
C LYS A 137 19.73 9.03 23.98
N SER A 138 18.98 9.05 22.87
CA SER A 138 19.38 8.34 21.65
C SER A 138 20.65 8.96 21.08
N LEU A 139 21.57 8.12 20.59
CA LEU A 139 22.85 8.55 20.03
C LEU A 139 22.71 9.55 18.86
N ILE A 140 21.60 9.47 18.12
CA ILE A 140 21.29 10.38 17.01
C ILE A 140 21.17 11.86 17.43
N HIS A 141 20.98 12.14 18.72
CA HIS A 141 20.94 13.49 19.26
C HIS A 141 22.33 14.06 19.59
N ASN A 142 23.39 13.24 19.57
CA ASN A 142 24.75 13.73 19.70
C ASN A 142 25.15 14.48 18.42
N ILE A 143 25.63 15.72 18.57
CA ILE A 143 25.93 16.62 17.45
C ILE A 143 27.04 16.05 16.55
N SER A 144 28.12 15.55 17.14
CA SER A 144 29.27 14.98 16.42
C SER A 144 28.91 13.71 15.67
N PHE A 145 28.10 12.84 16.29
CA PHE A 145 27.59 11.62 15.64
C PHE A 145 26.67 11.94 14.47
N ARG A 146 25.74 12.88 14.67
CA ARG A 146 24.83 13.35 13.63
C ARG A 146 25.58 13.97 12.45
N ARG A 147 26.66 14.70 12.70
CA ARG A 147 27.53 15.27 11.66
C ARG A 147 28.16 14.18 10.79
N GLN A 148 28.76 13.15 11.40
CA GLN A 148 29.36 12.04 10.63
C GLN A 148 28.31 11.31 9.80
N ILE A 149 27.14 11.03 10.38
CA ILE A 149 26.04 10.42 9.63
C ILE A 149 25.60 11.31 8.46
N ASN A 150 25.38 12.60 8.68
CA ASN A 150 24.96 13.50 7.61
C ASN A 150 25.98 13.56 6.49
N GLN A 151 27.28 13.59 6.81
CA GLN A 151 28.35 13.54 5.81
C GLN A 151 28.25 12.26 4.96
N TYR A 152 28.15 11.09 5.60
CA TYR A 152 27.96 9.82 4.89
C TYR A 152 26.70 9.82 4.01
N LEU A 153 25.59 10.37 4.52
CA LEU A 153 24.34 10.41 3.78
C LEU A 153 24.42 11.30 2.54
N GLU A 154 25.08 12.45 2.63
CA GLU A 154 25.30 13.32 1.46
C GLU A 154 26.28 12.70 0.46
N GLU A 155 27.34 12.02 0.91
CA GLU A 155 28.27 11.29 0.04
C GLU A 155 27.57 10.15 -0.73
N ASN A 156 26.59 9.49 -0.09
CA ASN A 156 25.84 8.37 -0.63
C ASN A 156 24.44 8.76 -1.14
N LYS A 157 24.24 10.04 -1.43
CA LYS A 157 22.95 10.57 -1.85
C LYS A 157 22.42 9.84 -3.10
N PHE A 158 21.14 9.49 -3.07
CA PHE A 158 20.44 8.72 -4.12
C PHE A 158 20.93 7.28 -4.36
N LYS A 159 22.03 6.85 -3.74
CA LYS A 159 22.57 5.48 -3.79
C LYS A 159 22.48 4.77 -2.45
N LEU A 160 21.82 5.39 -1.47
CA LEU A 160 21.74 4.89 -0.11
C LEU A 160 20.97 3.57 -0.01
N SER A 161 21.66 2.55 0.48
CA SER A 161 21.09 1.25 0.84
C SER A 161 21.01 1.12 2.36
N ILE A 162 19.91 0.58 2.89
CA ILE A 162 19.73 0.41 4.35
C ILE A 162 20.80 -0.51 4.97
N PRO A 163 21.13 -1.68 4.39
CA PRO A 163 22.26 -2.49 4.84
C PRO A 163 23.58 -1.72 4.91
N ASN A 164 23.91 -0.93 3.89
CA ASN A 164 25.15 -0.15 3.85
C ASN A 164 25.15 0.92 4.96
N PHE A 165 24.02 1.60 5.16
CA PHE A 165 23.86 2.56 6.25
C PHE A 165 24.00 1.90 7.63
N MET A 166 23.42 0.72 7.83
CA MET A 166 23.55 -0.04 9.08
C MET A 166 25.00 -0.45 9.35
N SER A 167 25.71 -0.91 8.31
CA SER A 167 27.13 -1.27 8.39
C SER A 167 27.98 -0.07 8.79
N TYR A 168 27.80 1.07 8.11
CA TYR A 168 28.48 2.32 8.42
C TYR A 168 28.23 2.78 9.86
N VAL A 169 26.97 2.82 10.29
CA VAL A 169 26.60 3.22 11.67
C VAL A 169 27.27 2.30 12.70
N SER A 170 27.25 0.99 12.46
CA SER A 170 27.82 0.01 13.39
C SER A 170 29.34 0.19 13.54
N HIS A 171 30.02 0.62 12.47
CA HIS A 171 31.45 0.92 12.49
C HIS A 171 31.79 2.18 13.30
N ILE A 172 30.99 3.24 13.21
CA ILE A 172 31.27 4.50 13.93
C ILE A 172 30.80 4.49 15.40
N MET A 173 29.83 3.65 15.77
CA MET A 173 29.23 3.60 17.11
C MET A 173 30.24 3.39 18.27
N PRO A 174 31.27 2.53 18.15
CA PRO A 174 32.30 2.37 19.19
C PRO A 174 33.04 3.65 19.55
N ALA A 175 33.31 4.53 18.57
CA ALA A 175 33.97 5.82 18.81
C ALA A 175 33.14 6.78 19.69
N PHE A 176 31.84 6.49 19.88
CA PHE A 176 30.94 7.24 20.75
C PHE A 176 30.58 6.47 22.04
N GLY A 177 31.38 5.47 22.41
CA GLY A 177 31.23 4.72 23.66
C GLY A 177 30.15 3.63 23.62
N VAL A 178 29.71 3.18 22.43
CA VAL A 178 28.78 2.05 22.30
C VAL A 178 29.52 0.80 21.85
N ILE A 179 29.76 -0.11 22.78
CA ILE A 179 30.75 -1.20 22.67
C ILE A 179 30.45 -2.20 21.54
N SER A 180 29.19 -2.54 21.25
CA SER A 180 28.76 -3.15 19.98
C SER A 180 27.28 -3.51 20.06
N LYS A 181 26.45 -2.80 19.30
CA LYS A 181 25.10 -3.24 18.92
C LYS A 181 24.83 -2.75 17.50
N THR A 182 24.75 -3.67 16.54
CA THR A 182 24.21 -3.36 15.22
C THR A 182 22.81 -2.80 15.39
N ILE A 183 22.53 -1.66 14.75
CA ILE A 183 21.18 -1.10 14.78
C ILE A 183 20.23 -1.99 13.97
N SER A 184 18.99 -2.17 14.45
CA SER A 184 17.97 -2.86 13.66
C SER A 184 17.60 -2.04 12.41
N ARG A 185 17.10 -2.72 11.36
CA ARG A 185 16.56 -2.06 10.15
C ARG A 185 15.51 -1.00 10.51
N SER A 186 14.64 -1.30 11.48
CA SER A 186 13.63 -0.37 11.98
C SER A 186 14.24 0.88 12.63
N THR A 187 15.33 0.73 13.39
CA THR A 187 16.06 1.85 13.98
C THR A 187 16.71 2.71 12.90
N ALA A 188 17.36 2.08 11.91
CA ALA A 188 17.96 2.77 10.76
C ALA A 188 16.93 3.63 10.01
N CYS A 189 15.78 3.04 9.65
CA CYS A 189 14.69 3.76 8.98
C CYS A 189 14.12 4.90 9.83
N LYS A 190 14.01 4.73 11.15
CA LYS A 190 13.56 5.80 12.07
C LYS A 190 14.57 6.94 12.10
N TRP A 191 15.86 6.63 12.18
CA TRP A 191 16.92 7.64 12.17
C TRP A 191 16.96 8.43 10.86
N LEU A 192 16.87 7.77 9.71
CA LEU A 192 16.76 8.46 8.42
C LEU A 192 15.58 9.43 8.39
N LYS A 193 14.40 9.01 8.85
CA LYS A 193 13.23 9.88 8.96
C LYS A 193 13.46 11.08 9.90
N LEU A 194 14.10 10.85 11.04
CA LEU A 194 14.46 11.91 12.00
C LEU A 194 15.47 12.91 11.41
N LEU A 195 16.35 12.45 10.52
CA LEU A 195 17.32 13.27 9.80
C LEU A 195 16.72 14.00 8.59
N GLY A 196 15.42 13.84 8.32
CA GLY A 196 14.74 14.52 7.21
C GLY A 196 14.76 13.74 5.88
N TRP A 197 15.24 12.50 5.88
CA TRP A 197 15.25 11.63 4.72
C TRP A 197 13.93 10.88 4.58
N ARG A 198 13.50 10.67 3.33
CA ARG A 198 12.28 9.94 2.99
C ARG A 198 12.59 8.88 1.96
N TYR A 199 11.89 7.76 2.05
CA TYR A 199 11.84 6.76 1.00
C TYR A 199 10.82 7.21 -0.03
N GLN A 200 11.29 7.51 -1.24
CA GLN A 200 10.50 8.12 -2.30
C GLN A 200 10.54 7.26 -3.55
N THR A 201 9.43 7.27 -4.28
CA THR A 201 9.32 6.63 -5.60
C THR A 201 9.59 7.66 -6.67
N HIS A 202 10.44 7.32 -7.64
CA HIS A 202 10.53 8.06 -8.88
C HIS A 202 9.25 7.85 -9.69
N THR A 203 8.32 8.80 -9.63
CA THR A 203 7.07 8.72 -10.39
C THR A 203 7.16 9.57 -11.65
N LYS A 204 6.90 8.95 -12.80
CA LYS A 204 6.38 9.66 -13.98
C LYS A 204 4.86 9.68 -13.81
N LYS A 205 4.20 10.81 -14.09
CA LYS A 205 2.72 10.92 -13.97
C LYS A 205 2.03 9.88 -14.88
N ILE A 206 0.84 9.49 -14.44
CA ILE A 206 0.10 8.25 -14.69
C ILE A 206 -0.34 8.08 -16.16
N TYR A 207 -0.17 6.87 -16.70
CA TYR A 207 -0.95 6.35 -17.83
C TYR A 207 -2.26 5.78 -17.28
N PHE A 208 -3.39 6.15 -17.89
CA PHE A 208 -4.67 5.53 -17.58
C PHE A 208 -4.75 4.19 -18.29
N ASP A 209 -4.97 3.16 -17.50
CA ASP A 209 -4.91 1.79 -17.95
C ASP A 209 -6.25 1.41 -18.61
N GLY A 210 -6.21 1.07 -19.90
CA GLY A 210 -7.40 0.93 -20.75
C GLY A 210 -8.25 -0.33 -20.48
N HIS A 211 -7.87 -1.15 -19.51
CA HIS A 211 -8.53 -2.43 -19.20
C HIS A 211 -9.98 -2.29 -18.72
N GLU A 212 -10.39 -1.09 -18.30
CA GLU A 212 -11.75 -0.81 -17.82
C GLU A 212 -12.75 -0.47 -18.93
N ARG A 213 -12.31 -0.35 -20.20
CA ARG A 213 -13.21 -0.10 -21.33
C ARG A 213 -14.20 -1.25 -21.50
N GLU A 214 -15.44 -0.93 -21.85
CA GLU A 214 -16.52 -1.91 -21.95
C GLU A 214 -16.21 -3.04 -22.95
N ASP A 215 -15.60 -2.71 -24.09
CA ASP A 215 -15.20 -3.68 -25.12
C ASP A 215 -14.12 -4.65 -24.62
N VAL A 216 -13.15 -4.14 -23.85
CA VAL A 216 -12.10 -4.97 -23.23
C VAL A 216 -12.68 -5.87 -22.14
N VAL A 217 -13.63 -5.37 -21.36
CA VAL A 217 -14.30 -6.16 -20.32
C VAL A 217 -15.14 -7.28 -20.92
N GLU A 218 -15.90 -7.00 -22.00
CA GLU A 218 -16.68 -8.00 -22.73
C GLU A 218 -15.78 -9.11 -23.27
N TYR A 219 -14.72 -8.77 -24.01
CA TYR A 219 -13.75 -9.74 -24.52
C TYR A 219 -13.14 -10.60 -23.41
N ARG A 220 -12.79 -9.99 -22.26
CA ARG A 220 -12.22 -10.74 -21.13
C ARG A 220 -13.21 -11.73 -20.54
N ASN A 221 -14.50 -11.41 -20.50
CA ASN A 221 -15.51 -12.34 -20.03
C ASN A 221 -15.61 -13.56 -20.94
N ASP A 222 -15.61 -13.36 -22.25
CA ASP A 222 -15.64 -14.46 -23.24
C ASP A 222 -14.37 -15.32 -23.14
N PHE A 223 -13.20 -14.68 -23.04
CA PHE A 223 -11.93 -15.36 -22.85
C PHE A 223 -11.92 -16.22 -21.57
N LEU A 224 -12.43 -15.69 -20.46
CA LEU A 224 -12.50 -16.43 -19.19
C LEU A 224 -13.42 -17.66 -19.29
N GLN A 225 -14.54 -17.54 -20.01
CA GLN A 225 -15.43 -18.68 -20.24
C GLN A 225 -14.75 -19.79 -21.03
N GLU A 226 -14.05 -19.44 -22.12
CA GLU A 226 -13.35 -20.43 -22.94
C GLU A 226 -12.16 -21.04 -22.19
N MET A 227 -11.38 -20.23 -21.47
CA MET A 227 -10.30 -20.74 -20.61
C MET A 227 -10.84 -21.67 -19.52
N ALA A 228 -12.00 -21.39 -18.92
CA ALA A 228 -12.62 -22.27 -17.94
C ALA A 228 -13.04 -23.63 -18.56
N ARG A 229 -13.47 -23.63 -19.83
CA ARG A 229 -13.76 -24.85 -20.59
C ARG A 229 -12.51 -25.68 -20.82
N LEU A 230 -11.44 -25.05 -21.33
CA LEU A 230 -10.18 -25.73 -21.64
C LEU A 230 -9.45 -26.20 -20.37
N ARG A 231 -9.54 -25.45 -19.26
CA ARG A 231 -8.88 -25.76 -17.98
C ARG A 231 -9.28 -27.12 -17.40
N LYS A 232 -10.45 -27.66 -17.75
CA LYS A 232 -10.87 -29.02 -17.35
C LYS A 232 -9.95 -30.12 -17.89
N ARG A 233 -9.29 -29.85 -19.02
CA ARG A 233 -8.36 -30.77 -19.71
C ARG A 233 -6.90 -30.37 -19.54
N MET A 234 -6.60 -29.41 -18.67
CA MET A 234 -5.24 -28.99 -18.34
C MET A 234 -4.78 -29.64 -17.04
N ALA A 235 -3.50 -29.97 -16.92
CA ALA A 235 -2.92 -30.38 -15.64
C ALA A 235 -3.02 -29.26 -14.59
N ARG A 236 -3.05 -29.66 -13.32
CA ARG A 236 -3.01 -28.75 -12.17
C ARG A 236 -1.74 -29.00 -11.35
N TYR A 237 -1.26 -27.97 -10.68
CA TYR A 237 -0.08 -28.05 -9.83
C TYR A 237 -0.47 -27.63 -8.41
N GLU A 238 -0.29 -28.51 -7.43
CA GLU A 238 -0.74 -28.28 -6.04
C GLU A 238 0.35 -28.59 -5.00
N GLY A 239 0.25 -27.93 -3.84
CA GLY A 239 1.19 -28.05 -2.72
C GLY A 239 2.47 -27.21 -2.87
N GLU A 240 3.31 -27.20 -1.83
CA GLU A 240 4.56 -26.42 -1.80
C GLU A 240 5.57 -26.85 -2.88
N LYS A 241 5.53 -28.12 -3.27
CA LYS A 241 6.40 -28.70 -4.30
C LYS A 241 5.82 -28.61 -5.71
N LEU A 242 4.62 -28.04 -5.88
CA LEU A 242 3.91 -27.95 -7.17
C LEU A 242 3.80 -29.32 -7.86
N ASN A 243 3.26 -30.33 -7.15
CA ASN A 243 3.09 -31.66 -7.72
C ASN A 243 2.06 -31.61 -8.86
N ARG A 244 2.42 -32.19 -10.01
CA ARG A 244 1.56 -32.23 -11.20
C ARG A 244 0.44 -33.27 -11.06
N ILE A 245 -0.79 -32.83 -11.23
CA ILE A 245 -2.03 -33.62 -11.17
C ILE A 245 -2.62 -33.63 -12.58
N LEU A 246 -2.78 -34.82 -13.16
CA LEU A 246 -3.37 -34.99 -14.48
C LEU A 246 -4.88 -34.68 -14.45
N PRO A 247 -5.43 -34.10 -15.54
CA PRO A 247 -6.87 -33.89 -15.67
C PRO A 247 -7.62 -35.22 -15.86
N ASN A 248 -8.89 -35.23 -15.46
CA ASN A 248 -9.79 -36.34 -15.76
C ASN A 248 -10.26 -36.22 -17.21
N LEU A 249 -9.65 -37.00 -18.11
CA LEU A 249 -9.94 -37.01 -19.54
C LEU A 249 -10.93 -38.13 -19.88
N LEU A 250 -11.88 -37.85 -20.77
CA LEU A 250 -12.75 -38.87 -21.35
C LEU A 250 -12.01 -39.68 -22.43
N PRO A 251 -12.49 -40.89 -22.79
CA PRO A 251 -11.93 -41.65 -23.91
C PRO A 251 -11.90 -40.82 -25.19
N GLY A 252 -10.71 -40.66 -25.78
CA GLY A 252 -10.48 -39.85 -26.99
C GLY A 252 -10.10 -38.38 -26.71
N GLU A 253 -10.13 -37.91 -25.46
CA GLU A 253 -9.63 -36.59 -25.11
C GLU A 253 -8.12 -36.61 -24.86
N ALA A 254 -7.43 -35.61 -25.43
CA ALA A 254 -6.03 -35.34 -25.12
C ALA A 254 -5.91 -34.27 -24.03
N GLU A 255 -4.84 -34.34 -23.25
CA GLU A 255 -4.43 -33.25 -22.37
C GLU A 255 -4.15 -31.98 -23.19
N ILE A 256 -4.60 -30.85 -22.67
CA ILE A 256 -4.29 -29.52 -23.21
C ILE A 256 -3.16 -28.93 -22.39
N VAL A 257 -2.06 -28.61 -23.06
CA VAL A 257 -0.92 -27.91 -22.46
C VAL A 257 -1.01 -26.44 -22.86
N PRO A 258 -1.29 -25.51 -21.93
CA PRO A 258 -1.29 -24.09 -22.24
C PRO A 258 0.14 -23.62 -22.47
N VAL A 259 0.41 -23.10 -23.66
CA VAL A 259 1.66 -22.42 -23.99
C VAL A 259 1.34 -20.93 -24.10
N THR A 260 1.93 -20.13 -23.22
CA THR A 260 1.74 -18.68 -23.18
C THR A 260 2.98 -17.99 -23.68
N GLN A 261 2.80 -16.92 -24.45
CA GLN A 261 3.90 -16.05 -24.85
C GLN A 261 3.81 -14.74 -24.08
N ASP A 262 4.96 -14.19 -23.72
CA ASP A 262 5.07 -12.86 -23.14
C ASP A 262 6.34 -12.17 -23.66
N GLU A 263 6.30 -10.84 -23.59
CA GLU A 263 7.36 -9.97 -24.09
C GLU A 263 7.83 -9.04 -22.97
N THR A 264 9.15 -8.88 -22.88
CA THR A 264 9.72 -7.89 -21.98
C THR A 264 10.75 -7.04 -22.69
N THR A 265 10.73 -5.74 -22.42
CA THR A 265 11.76 -4.82 -22.89
C THR A 265 12.58 -4.35 -21.70
N LEU A 266 13.87 -4.64 -21.74
CA LEU A 266 14.85 -4.23 -20.74
C LEU A 266 15.62 -3.03 -21.28
N TYR A 267 15.70 -1.96 -20.51
CA TYR A 267 16.44 -0.75 -20.88
C TYR A 267 17.75 -0.62 -20.12
N ALA A 268 18.80 -0.13 -20.78
CA ALA A 268 20.13 0.07 -20.18
C ALA A 268 20.11 1.02 -18.97
N ASN A 269 19.18 1.98 -18.93
CA ASN A 269 19.01 2.91 -17.82
C ASN A 269 17.81 2.55 -16.92
N ASP A 270 17.36 1.30 -16.90
CA ASP A 270 16.37 0.82 -15.92
C ASP A 270 16.97 0.84 -14.51
N GLY A 271 16.78 1.97 -13.82
CA GLY A 271 17.31 2.21 -12.48
C GLY A 271 16.30 1.97 -11.35
N VAL A 272 16.80 1.91 -10.11
CA VAL A 272 16.06 1.68 -8.87
C VAL A 272 14.90 2.66 -8.64
N LYS A 273 13.65 2.20 -8.84
CA LYS A 273 12.44 3.04 -8.78
C LYS A 273 12.22 3.73 -7.42
N HIS A 274 12.74 3.15 -6.34
CA HIS A 274 12.55 3.65 -4.98
C HIS A 274 13.89 3.87 -4.28
N TYR A 275 14.09 5.05 -3.71
CA TYR A 275 15.35 5.40 -3.05
C TYR A 275 15.12 6.32 -1.86
N TRP A 276 16.11 6.39 -0.98
CA TRP A 276 16.14 7.38 0.09
C TRP A 276 16.73 8.68 -0.40
N SER A 277 16.04 9.79 -0.15
CA SER A 277 16.56 11.14 -0.41
C SER A 277 16.06 12.15 0.62
N PRO A 278 16.71 13.31 0.75
CA PRO A 278 16.18 14.43 1.50
C PRO A 278 14.79 14.82 1.02
N LYS A 279 13.95 15.29 1.94
CA LYS A 279 12.59 15.74 1.61
C LYS A 279 12.66 16.89 0.59
N GLY A 280 11.97 16.71 -0.55
CA GLY A 280 11.89 17.72 -1.62
C GLY A 280 13.00 17.61 -2.66
N GLU A 281 13.96 16.71 -2.47
CA GLU A 281 15.01 16.44 -3.44
C GLU A 281 14.78 15.13 -4.18
N TYR A 282 15.02 15.18 -5.49
CA TYR A 282 14.88 14.05 -6.40
C TYR A 282 16.21 13.79 -7.10
N GLY A 283 16.61 12.53 -7.13
CA GLY A 283 17.80 12.12 -7.88
C GLY A 283 17.55 12.31 -9.37
N LEU A 284 18.44 13.04 -10.04
CA LEU A 284 18.39 13.18 -11.48
C LEU A 284 18.66 11.82 -12.14
N ARG A 285 17.84 11.47 -13.12
CA ARG A 285 18.05 10.33 -14.00
C ARG A 285 18.38 10.82 -15.40
N ARG A 286 19.10 10.00 -16.15
CA ARG A 286 19.24 10.19 -17.59
C ARG A 286 17.85 10.29 -18.21
N LYS A 287 17.68 11.27 -19.10
CA LYS A 287 16.38 11.55 -19.75
C LYS A 287 15.92 10.38 -20.61
N SER A 288 16.85 9.76 -21.34
CA SER A 288 16.59 8.57 -22.15
C SER A 288 16.67 7.29 -21.30
N LEU A 289 15.85 6.30 -21.66
CA LEU A 289 15.95 4.95 -21.10
C LEU A 289 17.21 4.22 -21.59
N GLY A 290 17.91 4.76 -22.60
CA GLY A 290 19.09 4.16 -23.19
C GLY A 290 18.73 3.07 -24.21
N SER A 291 19.73 2.27 -24.59
CA SER A 291 19.56 1.09 -25.42
C SER A 291 18.57 0.11 -24.77
N SER A 292 17.69 -0.49 -25.57
CA SER A 292 16.81 -1.56 -25.10
C SER A 292 17.09 -2.87 -25.79
N ILE A 293 16.82 -3.94 -25.05
CA ILE A 293 16.74 -5.32 -25.55
C ILE A 293 15.29 -5.74 -25.36
N HIS A 294 14.66 -6.19 -26.43
CA HIS A 294 13.33 -6.80 -26.39
C HIS A 294 13.52 -8.32 -26.42
N ILE A 295 12.80 -9.00 -25.54
CA ILE A 295 12.86 -10.45 -25.38
C ILE A 295 11.42 -10.97 -25.48
N SER A 296 11.18 -11.88 -26.42
CA SER A 296 9.94 -12.63 -26.56
C SER A 296 10.23 -14.09 -26.26
N ASP A 297 9.38 -14.76 -25.47
CA ASP A 297 9.54 -16.19 -25.22
C ASP A 297 8.21 -16.88 -24.96
N PHE A 298 8.19 -18.19 -25.21
CA PHE A 298 7.08 -19.06 -24.90
C PHE A 298 7.36 -19.80 -23.60
N VAL A 299 6.39 -19.78 -22.70
CA VAL A 299 6.46 -20.41 -21.38
C VAL A 299 5.29 -21.36 -21.22
N CYS A 300 5.60 -22.52 -20.67
CA CYS A 300 4.66 -23.55 -20.28
C CYS A 300 4.85 -23.90 -18.80
N GLU A 301 3.76 -24.19 -18.10
CA GLU A 301 3.81 -24.57 -16.68
C GLU A 301 4.63 -25.86 -16.44
N SER A 302 4.71 -26.77 -17.42
CA SER A 302 5.37 -28.07 -17.27
C SER A 302 6.89 -28.03 -17.42
N ILE A 303 7.40 -27.25 -18.37
CA ILE A 303 8.82 -27.23 -18.75
C ILE A 303 9.48 -25.86 -18.56
N GLY A 304 8.72 -24.83 -18.19
CA GLY A 304 9.19 -23.46 -18.17
C GLY A 304 9.32 -22.91 -19.59
N ARG A 305 10.50 -22.40 -19.94
CA ARG A 305 10.79 -21.88 -21.29
C ARG A 305 10.68 -23.00 -22.31
N LEU A 306 10.07 -22.74 -23.47
CA LEU A 306 9.96 -23.69 -24.56
C LEU A 306 11.33 -23.86 -25.24
N LYS A 307 12.11 -24.81 -24.74
CA LYS A 307 13.43 -25.17 -25.27
C LYS A 307 13.70 -26.65 -25.08
N LEU A 308 14.51 -27.21 -25.96
CA LEU A 308 15.06 -28.55 -25.80
C LEU A 308 16.10 -28.56 -24.67
N SER A 309 16.17 -29.68 -23.97
CA SER A 309 17.28 -30.00 -23.05
C SER A 309 18.55 -30.36 -23.84
N ASP A 310 19.72 -30.26 -23.20
CA ASP A 310 20.99 -30.62 -23.83
C ASP A 310 20.99 -32.07 -24.39
N TYR A 311 20.27 -32.98 -23.71
CA TYR A 311 20.07 -34.35 -24.18
C TYR A 311 19.20 -34.43 -25.45
N GLU A 312 18.09 -33.69 -25.48
CA GLU A 312 17.20 -33.63 -26.66
C GLU A 312 17.86 -32.91 -27.83
N ILE A 313 18.73 -31.92 -27.57
CA ILE A 313 19.56 -31.29 -28.59
C ILE A 313 20.51 -32.33 -29.19
N GLY A 314 21.18 -33.14 -28.36
CA GLY A 314 22.02 -34.23 -28.84
C GLY A 314 21.26 -35.26 -29.69
N ILE A 315 20.00 -35.57 -29.35
CA ILE A 315 19.15 -36.42 -30.18
C ILE A 315 18.80 -35.71 -31.50
N ASN A 316 18.41 -34.44 -31.45
CA ASN A 316 18.05 -33.65 -32.63
C ASN A 316 19.22 -33.55 -33.62
N ASP A 317 20.45 -33.44 -33.13
CA ASP A 317 21.66 -33.39 -33.96
C ASP A 317 21.90 -34.70 -34.70
N LEU A 318 21.48 -35.84 -34.13
CA LEU A 318 21.57 -37.16 -34.77
C LEU A 318 20.44 -37.41 -35.79
N LEU A 319 19.38 -36.59 -35.82
CA LEU A 319 18.30 -36.75 -36.80
C LEU A 319 18.78 -36.36 -38.21
N PRO A 320 18.24 -37.01 -39.25
CA PRO A 320 18.42 -36.56 -40.64
C PRO A 320 17.96 -35.11 -40.82
N ASP A 321 18.58 -34.37 -41.74
CA ASP A 321 18.35 -32.92 -41.92
C ASP A 321 16.86 -32.54 -42.11
N PHE A 322 16.05 -33.42 -42.70
CA PHE A 322 14.61 -33.18 -42.91
C PHE A 322 13.74 -33.37 -41.66
N MET A 323 14.26 -34.05 -40.63
CA MET A 323 13.60 -34.22 -39.33
C MET A 323 14.23 -33.35 -38.23
N ARG A 324 15.46 -32.85 -38.45
CA ARG A 324 16.17 -32.00 -37.50
C ARG A 324 15.46 -30.65 -37.36
N LEU A 325 15.16 -30.27 -36.12
CA LEU A 325 14.67 -28.94 -35.79
C LEU A 325 15.77 -27.91 -36.05
N LYS A 326 15.42 -26.87 -36.80
CA LYS A 326 16.32 -25.74 -37.11
C LYS A 326 16.64 -24.88 -35.87
N TYR A 327 15.67 -24.76 -34.96
CA TYR A 327 15.79 -23.99 -33.72
C TYR A 327 15.50 -24.90 -32.53
N THR A 328 16.34 -24.81 -31.50
CA THR A 328 16.26 -25.65 -30.29
C THR A 328 15.69 -24.90 -29.08
N GLU A 329 15.53 -23.57 -29.20
CA GLU A 329 14.80 -22.73 -28.25
C GLU A 329 13.85 -21.80 -29.00
N ALA A 330 12.70 -21.50 -28.38
CA ALA A 330 11.71 -20.60 -28.95
C ALA A 330 12.00 -19.13 -28.66
N GLY A 331 12.83 -18.81 -27.66
CA GLY A 331 13.09 -17.44 -27.23
C GLY A 331 13.81 -16.61 -28.28
N VAL A 332 13.33 -15.39 -28.53
CA VAL A 332 13.94 -14.44 -29.46
C VAL A 332 14.31 -13.17 -28.71
N SER A 333 15.51 -12.64 -29.01
CA SER A 333 15.94 -11.34 -28.51
C SER A 333 16.32 -10.44 -29.67
N ILE A 334 15.81 -9.19 -29.65
CA ILE A 334 16.14 -8.17 -30.63
C ILE A 334 16.60 -6.89 -29.94
N TYR A 335 17.50 -6.16 -30.59
CA TYR A 335 17.98 -4.86 -30.14
C TYR A 335 17.19 -3.76 -30.82
N LEU A 336 16.28 -3.11 -30.09
CA LEU A 336 15.41 -2.09 -30.67
C LEU A 336 16.18 -0.79 -31.00
N GLY A 337 15.87 -0.18 -32.15
CA GLY A 337 16.36 1.16 -32.51
C GLY A 337 16.42 1.47 -34.01
N ILE A 338 16.40 2.77 -34.34
CA ILE A 338 16.70 3.29 -35.69
C ILE A 338 18.20 2.99 -35.93
N ASN A 339 18.52 2.11 -36.87
CA ASN A 339 19.84 1.48 -37.13
C ASN A 339 20.16 0.21 -36.31
N ARG A 340 19.14 -0.51 -35.83
CA ARG A 340 19.28 -1.86 -35.26
C ARG A 340 18.25 -2.80 -35.88
N ASP A 341 17.77 -3.78 -35.12
CA ASP A 341 16.83 -4.82 -35.57
C ASP A 341 15.40 -4.30 -35.79
N GLY A 342 15.17 -2.99 -35.61
CA GLY A 342 13.86 -2.38 -35.80
C GLY A 342 12.96 -2.54 -34.58
N TRP A 343 11.69 -2.86 -34.82
CA TRP A 343 10.65 -3.05 -33.80
C TRP A 343 10.05 -4.44 -33.94
N TRP A 344 9.69 -5.05 -32.82
CA TRP A 344 8.97 -6.33 -32.81
C TRP A 344 7.55 -6.16 -33.38
N THR A 345 7.19 -7.00 -34.33
CA THR A 345 5.89 -7.00 -34.99
C THR A 345 5.13 -8.30 -34.78
N CYS A 346 3.82 -8.30 -35.06
CA CYS A 346 3.03 -9.53 -35.01
C CYS A 346 3.52 -10.60 -36.00
N ASP A 347 4.13 -10.20 -37.12
CA ASP A 347 4.70 -11.15 -38.07
C ASP A 347 5.94 -11.84 -37.49
N ASP A 348 6.75 -11.12 -36.71
CA ASP A 348 7.88 -11.70 -35.97
C ASP A 348 7.40 -12.74 -34.94
N LEU A 349 6.33 -12.43 -34.21
CA LEU A 349 5.70 -13.37 -33.27
C LEU A 349 5.13 -14.61 -33.96
N VAL A 350 4.59 -14.49 -35.18
CA VAL A 350 4.05 -15.63 -35.93
C VAL A 350 5.19 -16.48 -36.53
N ASN A 351 6.33 -15.87 -36.82
CA ASN A 351 7.52 -16.56 -37.33
C ASN A 351 8.32 -17.25 -36.22
N GLN A 352 8.24 -16.74 -34.99
CA GLN A 352 8.74 -17.37 -33.76
C GLN A 352 7.96 -18.66 -33.46
#